data_AF-A0A5P2CUB4-F1
#
_entry.id   AF-A0A5P2CUB4-F1
#
_cell.length_a   1.000
_cell.length_b   1.000
_cell.length_c   1.000
_cell.angle_alpha   90.00
_cell.angle_beta   90.00
_cell.angle_gamma   90.00
#
_symmetry.space_group_name_H-M   'P 1'
#
loop_
_entity.id
_entity.type
_entity.pdbx_description
1 polymer ?
#
loop_
_entity_poly.entity_id
_entity_poly.type
_entity_poly.pdbx_seq_one_letter_code
_entity_poly.pdbx_strand_id
1 'polypeptide(L)'
;MELFESAAVHRGVSGTRGWVVAPIRGLDAPVPQGRYILVAEDLTPADTAALDLALVAGFCTASGGPTSHTVQVAHGLGIPAVVAASAGILALPPGTVCALDGDGGLLYAGLARADLHAAIRRGHEQAEQNRLRHQAALAGGPTPGGVTLSTTLVKPAQAAELAGSAASGIGLLATELLFLGREHEITDEDAHYLRRPDELLIAQLRALYRAAAAGARLRIMFPMVTTVEEFTRAAVLAQGIRGEM
;
A
#
# COMPACT_ATOMS: atom_id res chain seq x y z
N MET A 1 -4.19 -11.13 28.08
CA MET A 1 -5.64 -10.90 27.94
C MET A 1 -5.92 -10.96 26.45
N GLU A 2 -6.46 -12.09 25.98
CA GLU A 2 -6.84 -12.21 24.56
C GLU A 2 -7.95 -11.20 24.29
N LEU A 3 -7.77 -10.40 23.24
CA LEU A 3 -8.79 -9.46 22.79
C LEU A 3 -9.94 -10.27 22.22
N PHE A 4 -11.16 -10.02 22.71
CA PHE A 4 -12.39 -10.71 22.31
C PHE A 4 -12.33 -12.21 22.61
N GLU A 5 -12.60 -12.60 23.86
CA GLU A 5 -12.50 -13.98 24.36
C GLU A 5 -13.29 -15.02 23.53
N SER A 6 -14.32 -14.57 22.80
CA SER A 6 -15.17 -15.43 21.96
C SER A 6 -14.69 -15.60 20.52
N ALA A 7 -13.70 -14.81 20.09
CA ALA A 7 -13.28 -14.76 18.70
C ALA A 7 -12.23 -15.82 18.35
N ALA A 8 -12.38 -16.44 17.18
CA ALA A 8 -11.30 -17.23 16.60
C ALA A 8 -10.19 -16.29 16.12
N VAL A 9 -8.94 -16.52 16.57
CA VAL A 9 -7.80 -15.67 16.24
C VAL A 9 -6.91 -16.36 15.21
N HIS A 10 -6.79 -15.77 14.03
CA HIS A 10 -5.84 -16.18 13.01
C HIS A 10 -4.64 -15.25 13.04
N ARG A 11 -3.45 -15.84 13.21
CA ARG A 11 -2.19 -15.10 13.31
C ARG A 11 -1.42 -15.24 12.01
N GLY A 12 -1.04 -14.09 11.46
CA GLY A 12 -0.12 -13.98 10.34
C GLY A 12 0.99 -13.00 10.64
N VAL A 13 1.59 -12.49 9.57
CA VAL A 13 2.58 -11.43 9.60
C VAL A 13 1.91 -10.13 9.19
N SER A 14 2.16 -9.07 9.95
CA SER A 14 1.74 -7.71 9.61
C SER A 14 2.33 -7.31 8.25
N GLY A 15 1.46 -7.06 7.27
CA GLY A 15 1.85 -6.48 5.98
C GLY A 15 1.81 -4.95 6.02
N THR A 16 0.78 -4.37 6.63
CA THR A 16 0.64 -2.92 6.80
C THR A 16 -0.03 -2.61 8.14
N ARG A 17 0.07 -1.36 8.60
CA ARG A 17 -0.59 -0.90 9.83
C ARG A 17 -2.06 -0.60 9.59
N GLY A 18 -2.84 -0.61 10.66
CA GLY A 18 -4.23 -0.18 10.67
C GLY A 18 -5.16 -1.20 11.30
N TRP A 19 -6.38 -0.75 11.57
CA TRP A 19 -7.43 -1.57 12.14
C TRP A 19 -8.71 -1.37 11.35
N VAL A 20 -9.38 -2.47 10.99
CA VAL A 20 -10.68 -2.42 10.32
C VAL A 20 -11.61 -3.51 10.81
N VAL A 21 -12.91 -3.22 10.85
CA VAL A 21 -13.96 -4.19 11.11
C VAL A 21 -14.88 -4.22 9.89
N ALA A 22 -15.00 -5.38 9.24
CA ALA A 22 -15.81 -5.54 8.04
C ALA A 22 -16.18 -7.01 7.82
N PRO A 23 -17.23 -7.32 7.04
CA PRO A 23 -17.45 -8.67 6.56
C PRO A 23 -16.29 -9.13 5.67
N ILE A 24 -15.95 -10.41 5.74
CA ILE A 24 -14.98 -11.02 4.83
C ILE A 24 -15.62 -11.41 3.50
N ARG A 25 -14.80 -11.44 2.46
CA ARG A 25 -15.16 -11.93 1.12
C ARG A 25 -13.99 -12.77 0.59
N GLY A 26 -14.29 -13.96 0.05
CA GLY A 26 -13.33 -14.73 -0.77
C GLY A 26 -13.28 -14.23 -2.22
N LEU A 27 -12.24 -14.58 -2.98
CA LEU A 27 -12.15 -14.18 -4.40
C LEU A 27 -13.39 -14.60 -5.21
N ASP A 28 -13.83 -15.84 -5.05
CA ASP A 28 -14.99 -16.42 -5.75
C ASP A 28 -16.35 -16.08 -5.11
N ALA A 29 -16.34 -15.35 -3.98
CA ALA A 29 -17.57 -15.00 -3.28
C ALA A 29 -18.19 -13.71 -3.85
N PRO A 30 -19.53 -13.60 -3.84
CA PRO A 30 -20.21 -12.38 -4.26
C PRO A 30 -19.77 -11.17 -3.41
N VAL A 31 -19.73 -10.01 -4.05
CA VAL A 31 -19.37 -8.75 -3.37
C VAL A 31 -20.47 -8.39 -2.36
N PRO A 32 -20.15 -8.23 -1.06
CA PRO A 32 -21.13 -7.81 -0.07
C PRO A 32 -21.51 -6.34 -0.25
N GLN A 33 -22.61 -5.92 0.39
CA GLN A 33 -22.96 -4.50 0.44
C GLN A 33 -21.96 -3.74 1.32
N GLY A 34 -21.30 -2.74 0.73
CA GLY A 34 -20.31 -1.92 1.43
C GLY A 34 -18.90 -2.49 1.39
N ARG A 35 -18.04 -2.00 2.30
CA ARG A 35 -16.62 -2.36 2.32
C ARG A 35 -16.39 -3.72 2.98
N TYR A 36 -15.38 -4.47 2.53
CA TYR A 36 -15.08 -5.82 2.99
C TYR A 36 -13.58 -6.10 3.19
N ILE A 37 -13.25 -7.10 4.02
CA ILE A 37 -11.90 -7.65 4.09
C ILE A 37 -11.79 -8.76 3.03
N LEU A 38 -10.83 -8.64 2.12
CA LEU A 38 -10.57 -9.69 1.14
C LEU A 38 -9.75 -10.81 1.78
N VAL A 39 -10.26 -12.03 1.74
CA VAL A 39 -9.58 -13.24 2.20
C VAL A 39 -9.22 -14.11 1.00
N ALA A 40 -7.96 -14.49 0.86
CA ALA A 40 -7.50 -15.31 -0.27
C ALA A 40 -6.31 -16.19 0.12
N GLU A 41 -5.98 -17.20 -0.69
CA GLU A 41 -4.77 -17.99 -0.47
C GLU A 41 -3.52 -17.14 -0.74
N ASP A 42 -3.50 -16.50 -1.90
CA ASP A 42 -2.62 -15.43 -2.34
C ASP A 42 -3.40 -14.49 -3.27
N LEU A 43 -2.83 -13.34 -3.64
CA LEU A 43 -3.39 -12.48 -4.69
C LEU A 43 -2.40 -12.30 -5.81
N THR A 44 -2.78 -12.78 -7.00
CA THR A 44 -2.03 -12.48 -8.20
C THR A 44 -2.29 -11.03 -8.64
N PRO A 45 -1.44 -10.48 -9.52
CA PRO A 45 -1.71 -9.19 -10.13
C PRO A 45 -3.03 -9.15 -10.91
N ALA A 46 -3.41 -10.25 -11.57
CA ALA A 46 -4.68 -10.36 -12.30
C ALA A 46 -5.88 -10.31 -11.35
N ASP A 47 -5.83 -11.02 -10.22
CA ASP A 47 -6.88 -10.97 -9.20
C ASP A 47 -7.06 -9.54 -8.71
N THR A 48 -5.96 -8.86 -8.41
CA THR A 48 -5.97 -7.50 -7.89
C THR A 48 -6.58 -6.52 -8.89
N ALA A 49 -6.27 -6.66 -10.18
CA ALA A 49 -6.82 -5.80 -11.23
C ALA A 49 -8.33 -5.97 -11.43
N ALA A 50 -8.88 -7.13 -11.10
CA ALA A 50 -10.31 -7.41 -11.18
C ALA A 50 -11.12 -6.88 -9.98
N LEU A 51 -10.45 -6.42 -8.92
CA LEU A 51 -11.11 -5.91 -7.71
C LEU A 51 -11.50 -4.44 -7.86
N ASP A 52 -12.68 -4.10 -7.35
CA ASP A 52 -12.98 -2.72 -6.98
C ASP A 52 -12.26 -2.39 -5.65
N LEU A 53 -11.06 -1.82 -5.77
CA LEU A 53 -10.21 -1.48 -4.62
C LEU A 53 -10.83 -0.41 -3.70
N ALA A 54 -11.86 0.33 -4.13
CA ALA A 54 -12.57 1.27 -3.27
C ALA A 54 -13.43 0.56 -2.21
N LEU A 55 -13.88 -0.66 -2.51
CA LEU A 55 -14.67 -1.49 -1.59
C LEU A 55 -13.78 -2.33 -0.65
N VAL A 56 -12.49 -2.47 -0.94
CA VAL A 56 -11.59 -3.23 -0.07
C VAL A 56 -11.25 -2.40 1.18
N ALA A 57 -11.59 -2.95 2.34
CA ALA A 57 -11.32 -2.39 3.65
C ALA A 57 -9.99 -2.88 4.23
N GLY A 58 -9.56 -4.08 3.85
CA GLY A 58 -8.29 -4.67 4.21
C GLY A 58 -8.05 -6.01 3.50
N PHE A 59 -6.84 -6.54 3.61
CA PHE A 59 -6.43 -7.81 3.00
C PHE A 59 -6.01 -8.83 4.06
N CYS A 60 -6.39 -10.09 3.87
CA CYS A 60 -5.89 -11.20 4.67
C CYS A 60 -5.55 -12.40 3.77
N THR A 61 -4.28 -12.77 3.66
CA THR A 61 -3.86 -13.90 2.82
C THR A 61 -3.30 -15.06 3.63
N ALA A 62 -3.59 -16.29 3.20
CA ALA A 62 -3.12 -17.51 3.88
C ALA A 62 -1.61 -17.71 3.69
N SER A 63 -1.09 -17.26 2.55
CA SER A 63 0.31 -17.30 2.16
C SER A 63 0.85 -15.89 1.86
N GLY A 64 2.07 -15.82 1.32
CA GLY A 64 2.77 -14.57 1.04
C GLY A 64 3.72 -14.13 2.16
N GLY A 65 4.32 -12.95 2.00
CA GLY A 65 5.26 -12.38 2.97
C GLY A 65 5.17 -10.85 3.03
N PRO A 66 5.89 -10.20 3.96
CA PRO A 66 5.77 -8.76 4.20
C PRO A 66 6.16 -7.86 3.02
N THR A 67 6.80 -8.43 2.00
CA THR A 67 7.21 -7.74 0.78
C THR A 67 6.38 -8.15 -0.45
N SER A 68 5.31 -8.93 -0.25
CA SER A 68 4.48 -9.44 -1.35
C SER A 68 3.73 -8.33 -2.08
N HIS A 69 3.28 -8.64 -3.30
CA HIS A 69 2.46 -7.75 -4.11
C HIS A 69 1.23 -7.23 -3.34
N THR A 70 0.50 -8.12 -2.65
CA THR A 70 -0.63 -7.76 -1.79
C THR A 70 -0.28 -6.67 -0.78
N VAL A 71 0.89 -6.78 -0.14
CA VAL A 71 1.35 -5.80 0.84
C VAL A 71 1.69 -4.46 0.17
N GLN A 72 2.31 -4.49 -1.01
CA GLN A 72 2.61 -3.26 -1.76
C GLN A 72 1.33 -2.52 -2.19
N VAL A 73 0.33 -3.26 -2.68
CA VAL A 73 -0.99 -2.71 -3.03
C VAL A 73 -1.67 -2.12 -1.80
N ALA A 74 -1.69 -2.86 -0.69
CA ALA A 74 -2.25 -2.39 0.58
C ALA A 74 -1.58 -1.11 1.07
N HIS A 75 -0.24 -1.03 0.97
CA HIS A 75 0.53 0.17 1.31
C HIS A 75 0.16 1.37 0.43
N GLY A 76 0.09 1.18 -0.89
CA GLY A 76 -0.29 2.24 -1.83
C GLY A 76 -1.71 2.78 -1.63
N LEU A 77 -2.57 2.00 -0.98
CA LEU A 77 -3.95 2.36 -0.67
C LEU A 77 -4.16 2.80 0.80
N GLY A 78 -3.14 2.65 1.66
CA GLY A 78 -3.25 2.95 3.08
C GLY A 78 -4.24 2.06 3.82
N ILE A 79 -4.43 0.81 3.39
CA ILE A 79 -5.35 -0.15 4.04
C ILE A 79 -4.60 -1.27 4.76
N PRO A 80 -5.13 -1.78 5.89
CA PRO A 80 -4.51 -2.83 6.68
C PRO A 80 -4.41 -4.16 5.91
N ALA A 81 -3.31 -4.87 6.11
CA ALA A 81 -3.04 -6.16 5.49
C ALA A 81 -2.33 -7.10 6.47
N VAL A 82 -2.82 -8.35 6.55
CA VAL A 82 -2.18 -9.46 7.25
C VAL A 82 -1.92 -10.58 6.25
N VAL A 83 -0.69 -11.05 6.16
CA VAL A 83 -0.29 -12.10 5.21
C VAL A 83 0.21 -13.32 5.96
N ALA A 84 0.33 -14.46 5.29
CA ALA A 84 0.74 -15.72 5.93
C ALA A 84 -0.10 -16.10 7.17
N ALA A 85 -1.41 -15.80 7.16
CA ALA A 85 -2.31 -16.06 8.29
C ALA A 85 -2.76 -17.53 8.40
N SER A 86 -2.07 -18.44 7.70
CA SER A 86 -2.37 -19.86 7.53
C SER A 86 -3.65 -20.16 6.74
N ALA A 87 -3.77 -21.38 6.22
CA ALA A 87 -4.93 -21.83 5.45
C ALA A 87 -6.26 -21.80 6.23
N GLY A 88 -6.22 -21.69 7.57
CA GLY A 88 -7.42 -21.65 8.41
C GLY A 88 -8.36 -20.49 8.09
N ILE A 89 -7.85 -19.37 7.55
CA ILE A 89 -8.69 -18.23 7.15
C ILE A 89 -9.60 -18.55 5.95
N LEU A 90 -9.20 -19.51 5.10
CA LEU A 90 -9.94 -19.86 3.87
C LEU A 90 -11.21 -20.66 4.17
N ALA A 91 -11.28 -21.27 5.36
CA ALA A 91 -12.46 -21.99 5.83
C ALA A 91 -13.53 -21.05 6.42
N LEU A 92 -13.24 -19.75 6.56
CA LEU A 92 -14.19 -18.80 7.12
C LEU A 92 -15.36 -18.56 6.14
N PRO A 93 -16.63 -18.64 6.59
CA PRO A 93 -17.77 -18.39 5.72
C PRO A 93 -17.77 -16.96 5.17
N PRO A 94 -18.01 -16.74 3.87
CA PRO A 94 -18.20 -15.40 3.31
C PRO A 94 -19.26 -14.60 4.08
N GLY A 95 -19.00 -13.32 4.30
CA GLY A 95 -19.86 -12.44 5.09
C GLY A 95 -19.60 -12.49 6.61
N THR A 96 -18.75 -13.39 7.12
CA THR A 96 -18.33 -13.38 8.52
C THR A 96 -17.70 -12.03 8.87
N VAL A 97 -18.23 -11.35 9.89
CA VAL A 97 -17.67 -10.07 10.33
C VAL A 97 -16.43 -10.33 11.15
N CYS A 98 -15.33 -9.72 10.71
CA CYS A 98 -14.03 -9.87 11.33
C CYS A 98 -13.43 -8.51 11.67
N ALA A 99 -12.56 -8.49 12.69
CA ALA A 99 -11.64 -7.38 12.93
C ALA A 99 -10.25 -7.78 12.42
N LEU A 100 -9.67 -6.94 11.56
CA LEU A 100 -8.31 -7.11 11.05
C LEU A 100 -7.41 -6.09 11.74
N ASP A 101 -6.43 -6.59 12.48
CA ASP A 101 -5.36 -5.83 13.13
C ASP A 101 -4.09 -5.96 12.29
N GLY A 102 -3.88 -4.98 11.40
CA GLY A 102 -2.68 -4.88 10.59
C GLY A 102 -1.44 -4.63 11.44
N ASP A 103 -1.53 -3.82 12.50
CA ASP A 103 -0.40 -3.56 13.41
C ASP A 103 0.06 -4.83 14.15
N GLY A 104 -0.89 -5.66 14.58
CA GLY A 104 -0.65 -6.90 15.33
C GLY A 104 -0.45 -8.15 14.48
N GLY A 105 -0.77 -8.11 13.18
CA GLY A 105 -0.76 -9.30 12.32
C GLY A 105 -1.87 -10.30 12.64
N LEU A 106 -3.06 -9.82 13.04
CA LEU A 106 -4.14 -10.67 13.54
C LEU A 106 -5.45 -10.45 12.77
N LEU A 107 -6.19 -11.53 12.57
CA LEU A 107 -7.59 -11.51 12.15
C LEU A 107 -8.44 -12.17 13.23
N TYR A 108 -9.38 -11.43 13.79
CA TYR A 108 -10.37 -11.89 14.77
C TYR A 108 -11.67 -12.20 14.04
N ALA A 109 -12.05 -13.47 13.98
CA ALA A 109 -13.25 -13.95 13.31
C ALA A 109 -14.34 -14.37 14.30
N GLY A 110 -15.60 -14.29 13.87
CA GLY A 110 -16.74 -14.74 14.67
C GLY A 110 -17.05 -13.86 15.88
N LEU A 111 -16.78 -12.54 15.78
CA LEU A 111 -17.00 -11.59 16.86
C LEU A 111 -18.48 -11.60 17.32
N ALA A 112 -18.69 -11.83 18.62
CA ALA A 112 -20.01 -11.65 19.22
C ALA A 112 -20.48 -10.19 19.06
N ARG A 113 -21.79 -9.96 19.06
CA ARG A 113 -22.35 -8.60 18.90
C ARG A 113 -21.84 -7.59 19.94
N ALA A 114 -21.55 -8.06 21.16
CA ALA A 114 -20.95 -7.25 22.21
C ALA A 114 -19.50 -6.85 21.87
N ASP A 115 -18.73 -7.76 21.27
CA ASP A 115 -17.34 -7.56 20.87
C ASP A 115 -17.21 -6.66 19.64
N LEU A 116 -18.20 -6.66 18.73
CA LEU A 116 -18.21 -5.79 17.55
C LEU A 116 -18.10 -4.31 17.91
N HIS A 117 -18.88 -3.85 18.90
CA HIS A 117 -18.81 -2.45 19.34
C HIS A 117 -17.45 -2.13 19.96
N ALA A 118 -16.85 -3.06 20.70
CA ALA A 118 -15.53 -2.88 21.27
C ALA A 118 -14.43 -2.85 20.18
N ALA A 119 -14.52 -3.72 19.17
CA ALA A 119 -13.62 -3.75 18.03
C ALA A 119 -13.69 -2.46 17.20
N ILE A 120 -14.89 -1.91 16.97
CA ILE A 120 -15.05 -0.64 16.25
C ILE A 120 -14.43 0.51 17.05
N ARG A 121 -14.73 0.62 18.37
CA ARG A 121 -14.15 1.67 19.22
C ARG A 121 -12.62 1.61 19.24
N ARG A 122 -12.06 0.41 19.38
CA ARG A 122 -10.61 0.19 19.32
C ARG A 122 -10.02 0.65 17.99
N GLY A 123 -10.70 0.39 16.88
CA GLY A 123 -10.27 0.88 15.57
C GLY A 123 -10.15 2.39 15.50
N HIS A 124 -11.15 3.11 16.03
CA HIS A 124 -11.11 4.58 16.11
C HIS A 124 -9.98 5.07 17.01
N GLU A 125 -9.77 4.45 18.18
CA GLU A 125 -8.69 4.79 19.10
C GLU A 125 -7.30 4.58 18.47
N GLN A 126 -7.10 3.45 17.79
CA GLN A 126 -5.84 3.13 17.10
C GLN A 126 -5.59 4.10 15.94
N ALA A 127 -6.62 4.42 15.16
CA ALA A 127 -6.52 5.39 14.07
C ALA A 127 -6.09 6.78 14.60
N GLU A 128 -6.69 7.23 15.70
CA GLU A 128 -6.33 8.51 16.30
C GLU A 128 -4.92 8.48 16.89
N GLN A 129 -4.54 7.41 17.60
CA GLN A 129 -3.17 7.25 18.09
C GLN A 129 -2.15 7.24 16.94
N ASN A 130 -2.44 6.56 15.84
CA ASN A 130 -1.57 6.53 14.67
C ASN A 130 -1.47 7.91 14.02
N ARG A 131 -2.57 8.68 13.96
CA ARG A 131 -2.58 10.07 13.47
C ARG A 131 -1.71 10.98 14.35
N LEU A 132 -1.85 10.90 15.66
CA LEU A 132 -1.05 11.66 16.63
C LEU A 132 0.43 11.28 16.59
N ARG A 133 0.75 9.97 16.53
CA ARG A 133 2.12 9.47 16.37
C ARG A 133 2.75 9.97 15.08
N HIS A 134 1.99 9.94 13.98
CA HIS A 134 2.46 10.46 12.71
C HIS A 134 2.77 11.95 12.85
N GLN A 135 1.83 12.78 13.32
CA GLN A 135 2.04 14.21 13.56
C GLN A 135 3.22 14.51 14.48
N ALA A 136 3.42 13.74 15.55
CA ALA A 136 4.56 13.88 16.45
C ALA A 136 5.89 13.53 15.76
N ALA A 137 5.92 12.50 14.91
CA ALA A 137 7.07 12.17 14.09
C ALA A 137 7.39 13.27 13.07
N LEU A 138 6.37 13.98 12.58
CA LEU A 138 6.51 15.14 11.69
C LEU A 138 7.07 16.37 12.41
N ALA A 139 6.75 16.53 13.70
CA ALA A 139 7.28 17.61 14.52
C ALA A 139 8.74 17.37 14.98
N GLY A 140 9.29 16.18 14.74
CA GLY A 140 10.69 15.86 15.01
C GLY A 140 11.61 16.66 14.11
N GLY A 141 12.53 17.43 14.72
CA GLY A 141 13.59 18.12 13.99
C GLY A 141 14.53 17.17 13.24
N PRO A 142 15.37 17.69 12.33
CA PRO A 142 16.25 16.86 11.51
C PRO A 142 17.11 15.92 12.37
N THR A 143 17.27 14.68 11.90
CA THR A 143 18.07 13.64 12.57
C THR A 143 19.49 14.18 12.85
N PRO A 144 19.99 14.11 14.10
CA PRO A 144 21.37 14.51 14.40
C PRO A 144 22.34 13.71 13.53
N GLY A 145 23.24 14.39 12.82
CA GLY A 145 24.25 13.77 11.95
C GLY A 145 24.00 13.87 10.44
N GLY A 146 22.96 14.56 9.99
CA GLY A 146 22.79 14.89 8.55
C GLY A 146 22.29 13.75 7.66
N VAL A 147 21.78 12.66 8.25
CA VAL A 147 21.15 11.57 7.49
C VAL A 147 19.83 12.07 6.89
N THR A 148 19.72 12.03 5.57
CA THR A 148 18.48 12.34 4.86
C THR A 148 17.61 11.09 4.77
N LEU A 149 16.38 11.19 5.26
CA LEU A 149 15.34 10.19 5.02
C LEU A 149 14.55 10.57 3.75
N SER A 150 14.39 9.61 2.83
CA SER A 150 13.58 9.76 1.62
C SER A 150 12.57 8.62 1.51
N THR A 151 11.36 8.86 0.99
CA THR A 151 10.31 7.83 0.88
C THR A 151 10.02 7.41 -0.56
N THR A 152 9.53 6.20 -0.76
CA THR A 152 8.97 5.75 -2.05
C THR A 152 7.58 6.34 -2.25
N LEU A 153 7.29 6.89 -3.42
CA LEU A 153 5.91 7.25 -3.80
C LEU A 153 5.39 6.24 -4.82
N VAL A 154 4.18 5.75 -4.59
CA VAL A 154 3.47 4.85 -5.52
C VAL A 154 2.55 5.66 -6.45
N LYS A 155 1.99 6.79 -5.97
CA LYS A 155 1.15 7.71 -6.74
C LYS A 155 1.57 9.18 -6.56
N PRO A 156 1.46 10.04 -7.58
CA PRO A 156 1.77 11.47 -7.45
C PRO A 156 0.94 12.22 -6.40
N ALA A 157 -0.31 11.81 -6.16
CA ALA A 157 -1.19 12.43 -5.17
C ALA A 157 -0.64 12.33 -3.73
N GLN A 158 0.16 11.30 -3.43
CA GLN A 158 0.81 11.11 -2.13
C GLN A 158 1.93 12.13 -1.86
N ALA A 159 2.38 12.86 -2.88
CA ALA A 159 3.39 13.90 -2.72
C ALA A 159 2.88 15.10 -1.92
N ALA A 160 1.56 15.35 -1.89
CA ALA A 160 0.98 16.37 -1.03
C ALA A 160 1.06 15.99 0.46
N GLU A 161 0.96 14.69 0.78
CA GLU A 161 1.07 14.16 2.15
C GLU A 161 2.50 14.24 2.69
N LEU A 162 3.49 14.29 1.79
CA LEU A 162 4.91 14.45 2.12
C LEU A 162 5.29 15.84 2.62
N ALA A 163 4.50 16.88 2.30
CA ALA A 163 4.78 18.26 2.70
C ALA A 163 4.79 18.45 4.24
N GLY A 164 4.18 17.52 4.98
CA GLY A 164 4.26 17.46 6.44
C GLY A 164 5.31 16.50 6.98
N SER A 165 5.93 15.63 6.18
CA SER A 165 6.68 14.49 6.70
C SER A 165 8.10 14.81 7.19
N ALA A 166 8.70 13.95 8.03
CA ALA A 166 10.12 13.99 8.36
C ALA A 166 11.04 13.61 7.16
N ALA A 167 10.47 13.24 6.02
CA ALA A 167 11.24 12.96 4.82
C ALA A 167 11.80 14.28 4.26
N SER A 168 13.11 14.33 4.08
CA SER A 168 13.83 15.47 3.51
C SER A 168 13.96 15.36 1.97
N GLY A 169 13.21 14.44 1.37
CA GLY A 169 13.07 14.24 -0.07
C GLY A 169 12.17 13.07 -0.46
N ILE A 170 11.82 12.99 -1.75
CA ILE A 170 11.25 11.78 -2.36
C ILE A 170 12.43 10.88 -2.73
N GLY A 171 12.33 9.59 -2.44
CA GLY A 171 13.44 8.64 -2.52
C GLY A 171 13.33 7.79 -3.75
N LEU A 172 12.41 6.85 -3.76
CA LEU A 172 12.34 5.77 -4.75
C LEU A 172 11.07 5.92 -5.60
N LEU A 173 11.20 5.73 -6.91
CA LEU A 173 10.08 5.66 -7.84
C LEU A 173 9.94 4.21 -8.30
N ALA A 174 9.13 3.39 -7.62
CA ALA A 174 8.96 1.98 -7.98
C ALA A 174 8.22 1.88 -9.33
N THR A 175 8.97 1.86 -10.44
CA THR A 175 8.44 1.74 -11.81
C THR A 175 7.85 0.34 -12.07
N GLU A 176 8.20 -0.66 -11.24
CA GLU A 176 7.72 -2.05 -11.31
C GLU A 176 6.22 -2.20 -11.02
N LEU A 177 5.63 -1.29 -10.22
CA LEU A 177 4.19 -1.30 -9.91
C LEU A 177 3.29 -0.92 -11.10
N LEU A 178 3.87 -0.42 -12.21
CA LEU A 178 3.14 -0.24 -13.47
C LEU A 178 3.08 -1.51 -14.32
N PHE A 179 3.93 -2.51 -14.04
CA PHE A 179 4.03 -3.75 -14.80
C PHE A 179 3.51 -4.98 -14.05
N LEU A 180 3.19 -4.82 -12.76
CA LEU A 180 2.49 -5.83 -11.97
C LEU A 180 1.06 -6.01 -12.49
N GLY A 181 0.85 -6.99 -13.36
CA GLY A 181 -0.46 -7.27 -13.96
C GLY A 181 -0.51 -8.11 -15.23
N ARG A 182 0.56 -8.20 -16.01
CA ARG A 182 0.43 -8.58 -17.44
C ARG A 182 1.35 -9.73 -17.84
N GLU A 183 0.97 -10.95 -17.49
CA GLU A 183 1.60 -12.16 -18.03
C GLU A 183 0.91 -12.73 -19.29
N HIS A 184 -0.12 -12.10 -19.86
CA HIS A 184 -0.69 -12.58 -21.14
C HIS A 184 -1.03 -11.46 -22.12
N GLU A 185 -0.58 -11.69 -23.36
CA GLU A 185 -0.77 -10.96 -24.63
C GLU A 185 -0.48 -9.45 -24.62
N ILE A 186 0.71 -9.09 -25.11
CA ILE A 186 1.07 -7.73 -25.50
C ILE A 186 0.12 -7.30 -26.63
N THR A 187 -0.86 -6.44 -26.32
CA THR A 187 -1.67 -5.74 -27.32
C THR A 187 -0.83 -4.67 -28.05
N ASP A 188 -1.27 -4.18 -29.23
CA ASP A 188 -0.51 -3.19 -30.00
C ASP A 188 -0.34 -1.83 -29.27
N GLU A 189 -1.29 -1.49 -28.38
CA GLU A 189 -1.20 -0.36 -27.43
C GLU A 189 -0.22 -0.64 -26.27
N ASP A 190 -0.17 -1.85 -25.73
CA ASP A 190 0.83 -2.22 -24.72
C ASP A 190 2.25 -2.22 -25.33
N ALA A 191 2.38 -2.65 -26.58
CA ALA A 191 3.60 -2.48 -27.35
C ALA A 191 3.96 -1.01 -27.59
N HIS A 192 3.01 -0.07 -27.62
CA HIS A 192 3.30 1.38 -27.71
C HIS A 192 4.01 1.89 -26.44
N TYR A 193 3.56 1.48 -25.26
CA TYR A 193 4.17 1.86 -23.98
C TYR A 193 5.50 1.14 -23.70
N LEU A 194 5.63 -0.15 -24.07
CA LEU A 194 6.92 -0.87 -24.03
C LEU A 194 7.95 -0.31 -25.02
N ARG A 195 7.51 0.25 -26.16
CA ARG A 195 8.38 0.89 -27.16
C ARG A 195 8.87 2.29 -26.71
N ARG A 196 8.28 2.88 -25.66
CA ARG A 196 8.61 4.24 -25.19
C ARG A 196 8.60 4.38 -23.66
N PRO A 197 9.51 3.68 -22.94
CA PRO A 197 9.65 3.79 -21.49
C PRO A 197 9.88 5.24 -21.01
N ASP A 198 10.46 6.07 -21.88
CA ASP A 198 10.72 7.48 -21.61
C ASP A 198 9.44 8.31 -21.44
N GLU A 199 8.33 7.99 -22.13
CA GLU A 199 7.09 8.79 -22.04
C GLU A 199 6.42 8.70 -20.66
N LEU A 200 6.39 7.49 -20.09
CA LEU A 200 5.87 7.26 -18.74
C LEU A 200 6.78 7.91 -17.69
N LEU A 201 8.10 7.75 -17.84
CA LEU A 201 9.08 8.40 -17.00
C LEU A 201 8.93 9.93 -17.06
N ILE A 202 8.72 10.51 -18.24
CA ILE A 202 8.47 11.95 -18.43
C ILE A 202 7.21 12.40 -17.67
N ALA A 203 6.10 11.68 -17.80
CA ALA A 203 4.85 12.02 -17.12
C ALA A 203 5.00 11.99 -15.58
N GLN A 204 5.72 10.99 -15.06
CA GLN A 204 6.01 10.85 -13.64
C GLN A 204 6.94 11.95 -13.13
N LEU A 205 8.03 12.24 -13.84
CA LEU A 205 8.96 13.32 -13.50
C LEU A 205 8.24 14.67 -13.47
N ARG A 206 7.37 14.96 -14.44
CA ARG A 206 6.51 16.16 -14.43
C ARG A 206 5.58 16.22 -13.23
N ALA A 207 5.06 15.08 -12.78
CA ALA A 207 4.21 15.05 -11.59
C ALA A 207 5.02 15.31 -10.31
N LEU A 208 6.22 14.74 -10.20
CA LEU A 208 7.16 14.97 -9.09
C LEU A 208 7.60 16.44 -9.01
N TYR A 209 7.98 17.05 -10.14
CA TYR A 209 8.37 18.46 -10.18
C TYR A 209 7.22 19.40 -9.82
N ARG A 210 5.99 19.12 -10.29
CA ARG A 210 4.79 19.88 -9.86
C ARG A 210 4.56 19.80 -8.37
N ALA A 211 4.69 18.62 -7.78
CA ALA A 211 4.55 18.47 -6.34
C ALA A 211 5.68 19.18 -5.56
N ALA A 212 6.91 19.16 -6.09
CA ALA A 212 8.05 19.82 -5.49
C ALA A 212 7.96 21.36 -5.56
N ALA A 213 7.25 21.92 -6.55
CA ALA A 213 7.00 23.36 -6.63
C ALA A 213 6.29 23.94 -5.39
N ALA A 214 5.62 23.09 -4.60
CA ALA A 214 5.06 23.46 -3.30
C ALA A 214 6.10 23.63 -2.16
N GLY A 215 7.40 23.58 -2.47
CA GLY A 215 8.50 23.86 -1.53
C GLY A 215 9.28 22.64 -1.04
N ALA A 216 9.03 21.44 -1.58
CA ALA A 216 9.75 20.24 -1.18
C ALA A 216 11.14 20.14 -1.83
N ARG A 217 12.16 19.77 -1.05
CA ARG A 217 13.49 19.44 -1.59
C ARG A 217 13.42 18.10 -2.32
N LEU A 218 13.29 18.12 -3.64
CA LEU A 218 13.21 16.90 -4.45
C LEU A 218 14.58 16.23 -4.58
N ARG A 219 14.61 14.93 -4.30
CA ARG A 219 15.67 14.01 -4.68
C ARG A 219 15.01 12.91 -5.49
N ILE A 220 15.72 12.26 -6.40
CA ILE A 220 15.16 11.21 -7.26
C ILE A 220 16.19 10.10 -7.31
N MET A 221 15.83 8.91 -6.83
CA MET A 221 16.56 7.70 -7.13
C MET A 221 15.77 6.92 -8.17
N PHE A 222 16.47 6.51 -9.22
CA PHE A 222 15.95 5.65 -10.29
C PHE A 222 16.21 4.19 -9.88
N PRO A 223 15.22 3.44 -9.38
CA PRO A 223 15.42 2.03 -9.07
C PRO A 223 15.59 1.22 -10.35
N MET A 224 16.18 0.03 -10.23
CA MET A 224 16.35 -0.93 -11.34
C MET A 224 17.16 -0.40 -12.54
N VAL A 225 17.96 0.64 -12.33
CA VAL A 225 18.99 1.04 -13.29
C VAL A 225 20.18 0.10 -13.13
N THR A 226 20.45 -0.70 -14.15
CA THR A 226 21.49 -1.73 -14.11
C THR A 226 22.75 -1.32 -14.86
N THR A 227 22.65 -0.28 -15.69
CA THR A 227 23.76 0.25 -16.51
C THR A 227 23.94 1.76 -16.34
N VAL A 228 25.16 2.24 -16.63
CA VAL A 228 25.51 3.67 -16.53
C VAL A 228 24.79 4.48 -17.61
N GLU A 229 24.55 3.88 -18.78
CA GLU A 229 23.86 4.47 -19.92
C GLU A 229 22.38 4.71 -19.61
N GLU A 230 21.72 3.76 -18.93
CA GLU A 230 20.36 3.92 -18.41
C GLU A 230 20.27 5.08 -17.40
N PHE A 231 21.21 5.14 -16.45
CA PHE A 231 21.28 6.23 -15.48
C PHE A 231 21.42 7.59 -16.17
N THR A 232 22.37 7.68 -17.11
CA THR A 232 22.69 8.93 -17.80
C THR A 232 21.50 9.43 -18.61
N ARG A 233 20.80 8.53 -19.30
CA ARG A 233 19.59 8.85 -20.06
C ARG A 233 18.47 9.37 -19.16
N ALA A 234 18.19 8.68 -18.06
CA ALA A 234 17.17 9.09 -17.09
C ALA A 234 17.52 10.44 -16.43
N ALA A 235 18.80 10.67 -16.12
CA ALA A 235 19.29 11.93 -15.57
C ALA A 235 19.12 13.11 -16.55
N VAL A 236 19.45 12.90 -17.84
CA VAL A 236 19.26 13.91 -18.89
C VAL A 236 17.79 14.25 -19.07
N LEU A 237 16.91 13.24 -19.14
CA LEU A 237 15.46 13.45 -19.22
C LEU A 237 14.92 14.23 -18.01
N ALA A 238 15.34 13.85 -16.79
CA ALA A 238 14.93 14.53 -15.58
C ALA A 238 15.40 15.98 -15.52
N GLN A 239 16.62 16.29 -15.98
CA GLN A 239 17.13 17.65 -16.05
C GLN A 239 16.40 18.48 -17.11
N GLY A 240 16.13 17.90 -18.29
CA GLY A 240 15.40 18.55 -19.38
C GLY A 240 14.01 19.00 -18.93
N ILE A 241 13.23 18.08 -18.36
CA ILE A 241 11.88 18.38 -17.85
C ILE A 241 11.93 19.44 -16.76
N ARG A 242 12.92 19.40 -15.86
CA ARG A 242 13.07 20.42 -14.81
C ARG A 242 13.26 21.82 -15.38
N GLY A 243 13.93 21.96 -16.52
CA GLY A 243 14.12 23.24 -17.19
C GLY A 243 12.87 23.77 -17.89
N GLU A 244 11.89 22.89 -18.18
CA GLU A 244 10.60 23.25 -18.79
C GLU A 244 9.55 23.75 -17.78
N MET A 245 9.73 23.45 -16.49
CA MET A 245 8.76 23.72 -15.41
C MET A 245 9.15 24.93 -14.56
#